data_AF-A0A925NQL3-F1
#
_entry.id   AF-A0A925NQL3-F1
#
_cell.length_a   1.000
_cell.length_b   1.000
_cell.length_c   1.000
_cell.angle_alpha   90.00
_cell.angle_beta   90.00
_cell.angle_gamma   90.00
#
_symmetry.space_group_name_H-M   'P 1'
#
loop_
_entity.id
_entity.type
_entity.pdbx_description
1 polymer ?
#
loop_
_entity_poly.entity_id
_entity_poly.type
_entity_poly.pdbx_seq_one_letter_code
_entity_poly.pdbx_strand_id
1 'polypeptide(L)'
;MNQDEDFADTLAYYESQHTTAGCKWTHMIGVPMIALSVPMLLFSPRRAANLFAGGWALQFIGHYVFEKNSPVILSDHRSPKVIAAAVYFAADGWLRVFSGRPLIDNGEPKLLTMNPEGNGKHD
;
A
#
# COMPACT_ATOMS: atom_id res chain seq x y z
N MET A 1 7.66 12.45 20.54
CA MET A 1 6.70 11.98 19.53
C MET A 1 6.34 10.56 19.91
N ASN A 2 5.07 10.27 20.14
CA ASN A 2 4.64 8.91 20.47
C ASN A 2 4.80 8.03 19.22
N GLN A 3 5.24 6.78 19.36
CA GLN A 3 5.42 5.88 18.21
C GLN A 3 4.10 5.61 17.47
N ASP A 4 2.98 5.69 18.20
CA ASP A 4 1.64 5.49 17.64
C ASP A 4 1.19 6.64 16.71
N GLU A 5 1.53 7.89 17.04
CA GLU A 5 1.20 9.06 16.22
C GLU A 5 1.91 8.98 14.86
N ASP A 6 3.15 8.51 14.88
CA ASP A 6 4.02 8.44 13.70
C ASP A 6 3.66 7.27 12.74
N PHE A 7 3.08 6.17 13.24
CA PHE A 7 2.47 5.16 12.36
C PHE A 7 1.13 5.64 11.78
N ALA A 8 0.27 6.25 12.59
CA ALA A 8 -1.01 6.78 12.12
C ALA A 8 -0.83 7.81 11.00
N ASP A 9 0.15 8.72 11.13
CA ASP A 9 0.51 9.69 10.11
C ASP A 9 1.03 9.00 8.83
N THR A 10 1.87 7.97 8.98
CA THR A 10 2.36 7.18 7.84
C THR A 10 1.22 6.50 7.11
N LEU A 11 0.28 5.89 7.85
CA LEU A 11 -0.88 5.20 7.27
C LEU A 11 -1.81 6.20 6.58
N ALA A 12 -2.12 7.34 7.20
CA ALA A 12 -2.94 8.38 6.59
C ALA A 12 -2.32 8.91 5.29
N TYR A 13 -1.00 9.14 5.29
CA TYR A 13 -0.28 9.49 4.06
C TYR A 13 -0.36 8.37 3.03
N TYR A 14 -0.11 7.12 3.42
CA TYR A 14 -0.20 5.97 2.52
C TYR A 14 -1.59 5.86 1.88
N GLU A 15 -2.66 5.96 2.66
CA GLU A 15 -4.05 5.93 2.15
C GLU A 15 -4.35 7.08 1.19
N SER A 16 -3.82 8.29 1.46
CA SER A 16 -3.96 9.45 0.56
C SER A 16 -3.34 9.24 -0.82
N GLN A 17 -2.40 8.29 -0.94
CA GLN A 17 -1.73 7.95 -2.20
C GLN A 17 -2.38 6.76 -2.93
N HIS A 18 -3.48 6.20 -2.39
CA HIS A 18 -4.18 5.03 -2.94
C HIS A 18 -5.70 5.23 -2.85
N THR A 19 -6.22 6.27 -3.50
CA THR A 19 -7.61 6.68 -3.34
C THR A 19 -8.55 5.95 -4.29
N THR A 20 -8.09 5.58 -5.48
CA THR A 20 -8.91 5.00 -6.54
C THR A 20 -9.16 3.50 -6.34
N ALA A 21 -10.35 3.01 -6.70
CA ALA A 21 -10.70 1.59 -6.55
C ALA A 21 -9.73 0.65 -7.27
N GLY A 22 -9.31 1.02 -8.48
CA GLY A 22 -8.33 0.24 -9.24
C GLY A 22 -6.99 0.13 -8.51
N CYS A 23 -6.48 1.24 -7.97
CA CYS A 23 -5.25 1.23 -7.18
C CYS A 23 -5.39 0.34 -5.94
N LYS A 24 -6.46 0.51 -5.15
CA LYS A 24 -6.74 -0.33 -3.98
C LYS A 24 -6.74 -1.82 -4.31
N TRP A 25 -7.48 -2.23 -5.34
CA TRP A 25 -7.58 -3.65 -5.73
C TRP A 25 -6.24 -4.24 -6.17
N THR A 26 -5.48 -3.51 -6.99
CA THR A 26 -4.17 -3.99 -7.43
C THR A 26 -3.20 -4.18 -6.27
N HIS A 27 -3.26 -3.33 -5.26
CA HIS A 27 -2.43 -3.43 -4.05
C HIS A 27 -2.91 -4.53 -3.10
N MET A 28 -4.22 -4.66 -2.90
CA MET A 28 -4.82 -5.73 -2.11
C MET A 28 -4.45 -7.13 -2.62
N ILE A 29 -4.22 -7.29 -3.93
CA ILE A 29 -3.75 -8.54 -4.53
C ILE A 29 -2.21 -8.61 -4.55
N GLY A 30 -1.56 -7.51 -4.95
CA GLY A 30 -0.10 -7.46 -5.14
C GLY A 30 0.69 -7.63 -3.84
N VAL A 31 0.23 -7.05 -2.72
CA VAL A 31 0.90 -7.16 -1.42
C VAL A 31 0.95 -8.62 -0.92
N PRO A 32 -0.17 -9.37 -0.87
CA PRO A 32 -0.12 -10.80 -0.58
C PRO A 32 0.78 -11.60 -1.53
N MET A 33 0.80 -11.29 -2.83
CA MET A 33 1.68 -11.99 -3.77
C MET A 33 3.16 -11.78 -3.41
N ILE A 34 3.58 -10.56 -3.11
CA ILE A 34 4.95 -10.26 -2.69
C ILE A 34 5.26 -10.94 -1.35
N ALA A 35 4.35 -10.85 -0.37
CA ALA A 35 4.53 -11.50 0.92
C ALA A 35 4.69 -13.02 0.77
N LEU A 36 3.86 -13.67 -0.06
CA LEU A 36 3.92 -15.11 -0.34
C LEU A 36 5.16 -15.53 -1.16
N SER A 37 5.77 -14.60 -1.90
CA SER A 37 6.99 -14.90 -2.67
C SER A 37 8.16 -15.31 -1.76
N VAL A 38 8.25 -14.76 -0.55
CA VAL A 38 9.33 -15.03 0.41
C VAL A 38 9.34 -16.49 0.88
N PRO A 39 8.27 -17.03 1.51
CA PRO A 39 8.25 -18.45 1.86
C PRO A 39 8.28 -19.36 0.62
N MET A 40 7.78 -18.91 -0.54
CA MET A 40 7.84 -19.68 -1.78
C MET A 40 9.27 -19.96 -2.25
N LEU A 41 10.27 -19.15 -1.86
CA LEU A 41 11.67 -19.41 -2.18
C LEU A 41 12.15 -20.77 -1.67
N LEU A 42 11.58 -21.27 -0.57
CA LEU A 42 11.91 -22.58 0.00
C LEU A 42 11.40 -23.76 -0.84
N PHE A 43 10.40 -23.53 -1.70
CA PHE A 43 9.74 -24.58 -2.48
C PHE A 43 10.08 -24.49 -3.97
N SER A 44 10.11 -23.28 -4.54
CA SER A 44 10.38 -23.06 -5.95
C SER A 44 10.82 -21.62 -6.23
N PRO A 45 12.12 -21.38 -6.49
CA PRO A 45 12.63 -20.06 -6.83
C PRO A 45 11.94 -19.43 -8.05
N ARG A 46 11.56 -20.23 -9.06
CA ARG A 46 10.83 -19.72 -10.23
C ARG A 46 9.43 -19.23 -9.88
N ARG A 47 8.69 -19.95 -9.04
CA ARG A 47 7.35 -19.51 -8.58
C ARG A 47 7.46 -18.28 -7.68
N ALA A 48 8.45 -18.24 -6.80
CA ALA A 48 8.74 -17.06 -5.99
C ALA A 48 9.02 -15.83 -6.85
N ALA A 49 9.89 -15.96 -7.87
CA ALA A 49 10.19 -14.88 -8.81
C ALA A 49 8.93 -14.39 -9.55
N ASN A 50 8.07 -15.31 -10.00
CA ASN A 50 6.81 -14.94 -10.67
C ASN A 50 5.84 -14.21 -9.72
N LEU A 51 5.69 -14.65 -8.48
CA LEU A 51 4.86 -13.98 -7.46
C LEU A 51 5.40 -12.59 -7.15
N PHE A 52 6.71 -12.47 -6.95
CA PHE A 52 7.37 -11.21 -6.68
C PHE A 52 7.20 -10.22 -7.83
N ALA A 53 7.53 -10.63 -9.06
CA ALA A 53 7.41 -9.79 -10.25
C ALA A 53 5.95 -9.42 -10.54
N GLY A 54 5.02 -10.38 -10.45
CA GLY A 54 3.59 -10.13 -10.66
C GLY A 54 3.00 -9.19 -9.61
N GLY A 55 3.37 -9.35 -8.33
CA GLY A 55 2.89 -8.49 -7.26
C GLY A 55 3.38 -7.05 -7.41
N TRP A 56 4.64 -6.85 -7.78
CA TRP A 56 5.17 -5.52 -8.09
C TRP A 56 4.53 -4.91 -9.33
N ALA A 57 4.33 -5.69 -10.39
CA ALA A 57 3.65 -5.24 -11.59
C ALA A 57 2.25 -4.70 -11.27
N LEU A 58 1.47 -5.42 -10.45
CA LEU A 58 0.16 -4.94 -10.00
C LEU A 58 0.24 -3.63 -9.23
N GLN A 59 1.16 -3.49 -8.27
CA GLN A 59 1.31 -2.23 -7.52
C GLN A 59 1.66 -1.05 -8.44
N PHE A 60 2.55 -1.23 -9.42
CA PHE A 60 2.89 -0.20 -10.39
C PHE A 60 1.71 0.13 -11.33
N ILE A 61 0.93 -0.87 -11.75
CA ILE A 61 -0.31 -0.64 -12.50
C ILE A 61 -1.29 0.21 -11.66
N GLY A 62 -1.42 -0.10 -10.37
CA GLY A 62 -2.20 0.70 -9.42
C GLY A 62 -1.89 2.19 -9.50
N HIS A 63 -0.61 2.52 -9.29
CA HIS A 63 -0.13 3.90 -9.30
C HIS A 63 -0.20 4.57 -10.67
N TYR A 64 0.31 3.93 -11.73
CA TYR A 64 0.47 4.60 -13.02
C TYR A 64 -0.78 4.56 -13.90
N VAL A 65 -1.63 3.55 -13.76
CA VAL A 65 -2.85 3.41 -14.57
C VAL A 65 -4.05 4.03 -13.88
N PHE A 66 -4.24 3.76 -12.58
CA PHE A 66 -5.45 4.19 -11.87
C PHE A 66 -5.25 5.48 -11.08
N GLU A 67 -4.19 5.57 -10.29
CA GLU A 67 -4.00 6.72 -9.38
C GLU A 67 -3.35 7.94 -10.06
N LYS A 68 -2.53 7.71 -11.10
CA LYS A 68 -1.73 8.73 -11.80
C LYS A 68 -0.72 9.46 -10.90
N ASN A 69 -0.21 8.78 -9.86
CA ASN A 69 0.85 9.28 -8.99
C ASN A 69 2.09 8.36 -9.01
N SER A 70 3.13 8.77 -8.29
CA SER A 70 4.33 7.95 -8.08
C SER A 70 4.13 6.99 -6.91
N PRO A 71 4.61 5.73 -6.99
CA PRO A 71 4.57 4.80 -5.88
C PRO A 71 5.30 5.33 -4.64
N VAL A 72 4.67 5.22 -3.45
CA VAL A 72 5.22 5.68 -2.16
C VAL A 72 6.57 5.05 -1.84
N ILE A 73 6.78 3.80 -2.25
CA ILE A 73 8.04 3.10 -2.04
C ILE A 73 9.21 3.77 -2.76
N LEU A 74 8.99 4.52 -3.86
CA LEU A 74 10.09 5.21 -4.55
C LEU A 74 10.60 6.43 -3.77
N SER A 75 9.74 7.05 -2.96
CA SER A 75 10.10 8.15 -2.07
C SER A 75 10.64 7.67 -0.73
N ASP A 76 10.19 6.51 -0.23
CA ASP A 76 10.54 6.00 1.09
C ASP A 76 10.73 4.47 1.12
N HIS A 77 11.70 3.97 0.35
CA HIS A 77 11.97 2.52 0.21
C HIS A 77 12.59 1.87 1.45
N ARG A 78 12.95 2.63 2.49
CA ARG A 78 13.67 2.12 3.67
C ARG A 78 12.87 2.20 4.97
N SER A 79 11.70 2.84 4.98
CA SER A 79 10.88 2.93 6.19
C SER A 79 10.11 1.62 6.45
N PRO A 80 10.36 0.94 7.59
CA PRO A 80 9.56 -0.22 7.99
C PRO A 80 8.07 0.12 8.16
N LYS A 81 7.75 1.39 8.43
CA LYS A 81 6.37 1.86 8.62
C LYS A 81 5.60 1.86 7.31
N VAL A 82 6.23 2.18 6.17
CA VAL A 82 5.59 2.09 4.84
C VAL A 82 5.23 0.65 4.52
N ILE A 83 6.11 -0.31 4.87
CA ILE A 83 5.82 -1.75 4.71
C ILE A 83 4.64 -2.15 5.61
N ALA A 84 4.64 -1.71 6.89
CA ALA A 84 3.55 -1.98 7.81
C ALA A 84 2.22 -1.37 7.33
N ALA A 85 2.24 -0.15 6.80
CA ALA A 85 1.07 0.52 6.23
C ALA A 85 0.55 -0.24 5.01
N ALA A 86 1.41 -0.72 4.11
CA ALA A 86 1.01 -1.52 2.95
C ALA A 86 0.34 -2.84 3.35
N VAL A 87 0.88 -3.53 4.37
CA VAL A 87 0.28 -4.77 4.90
C VAL A 87 -1.07 -4.49 5.56
N TYR A 88 -1.14 -3.46 6.42
CA TYR A 88 -2.37 -3.04 7.07
C TYR A 88 -3.44 -2.67 6.04
N PHE A 89 -3.09 -1.85 5.05
CA PHE A 89 -3.97 -1.41 3.98
C PHE A 89 -4.56 -2.57 3.19
N ALA A 90 -3.74 -3.54 2.80
CA ALA A 90 -4.21 -4.75 2.12
C ALA A 90 -5.14 -5.59 3.02
N ALA A 91 -4.80 -5.73 4.30
CA ALA A 91 -5.60 -6.48 5.27
C ALA A 91 -6.96 -5.80 5.53
N ASP A 92 -6.99 -4.49 5.79
CA ASP A 92 -8.22 -3.71 5.98
C ASP A 92 -9.10 -3.77 4.72
N GLY A 93 -8.50 -3.67 3.52
CA GLY A 93 -9.22 -3.84 2.27
C GLY A 93 -9.94 -5.19 2.17
N TRP A 94 -9.25 -6.30 2.47
CA TRP A 94 -9.88 -7.62 2.47
C TRP A 94 -10.95 -7.77 3.56
N LEU A 95 -10.70 -7.25 4.76
CA LEU A 95 -11.68 -7.24 5.84
C LEU A 95 -12.94 -6.46 5.45
N ARG A 96 -12.81 -5.31 4.78
CA ARG A 96 -13.94 -4.54 4.26
C ARG A 96 -14.75 -5.34 3.25
N VAL A 97 -14.10 -6.00 2.28
CA VAL A 97 -14.77 -6.86 1.30
C VAL A 97 -15.55 -7.98 1.98
N PHE A 98 -14.95 -8.70 2.93
CA PHE A 98 -15.61 -9.81 3.61
C PHE A 98 -16.69 -9.37 4.60
N SER A 99 -16.65 -8.13 5.09
CA SER A 99 -17.65 -7.55 5.99
C SER A 99 -18.72 -6.71 5.27
N GLY A 100 -18.67 -6.60 3.93
CA GLY A 100 -19.59 -5.78 3.15
C GLY A 100 -19.41 -4.27 3.33
N ARG A 101 -18.29 -3.81 3.91
CA ARG A 101 -17.95 -2.39 4.01
C ARG A 101 -17.39 -1.90 2.66
N PRO A 102 -17.67 -0.64 2.28
CA PRO A 102 -17.12 -0.08 1.04
C PRO A 102 -15.59 0.06 1.11
N LEU A 103 -14.92 -0.17 -0.02
CA LEU A 103 -13.47 0.05 -0.20
C LEU A 103 -13.11 1.51 -0.45
N ILE A 104 -14.04 2.24 -1.06
CA ILE A 104 -13.92 3.67 -1.34
C ILE A 104 -14.83 4.37 -0.35
N ASP A 105 -14.24 5.22 0.47
CA ASP A 105 -15.01 6.08 1.36
C ASP A 105 -15.51 7.27 0.53
N ASN A 106 -16.78 7.65 0.67
CA ASN A 106 -17.40 8.74 -0.10
C ASN A 106 -16.94 10.15 0.36
N GLY A 107 -15.92 10.22 1.24
CA GLY A 107 -15.30 11.47 1.63
C GLY A 107 -14.29 11.92 0.58
N GLU A 108 -14.12 13.23 0.42
CA GLU A 108 -13.02 13.81 -0.36
C GLU A 108 -11.69 13.24 0.17
N PRO A 109 -10.85 12.62 -0.69
CA PRO A 109 -9.56 12.14 -0.24
C PRO A 109 -8.69 13.34 0.17
N LYS A 110 -8.29 13.39 1.45
CA LYS A 110 -7.33 14.40 1.91
C LYS A 110 -5.97 14.02 1.33
N LEU A 111 -5.59 14.66 0.21
CA LEU A 111 -4.26 14.49 -0.39
C LEU A 111 -3.23 15.04 0.60
N LEU A 112 -2.39 14.16 1.15
CA LEU A 112 -1.33 14.55 2.08
C LEU A 112 -0.01 14.62 1.32
N THR A 113 0.81 15.64 1.61
CA THR A 113 2.17 15.75 1.08
C THR A 113 3.17 15.25 2.13
N MET A 114 4.22 14.55 1.71
CA MET A 114 5.26 14.07 2.61
C MET A 114 6.05 15.28 3.14
N ASN A 115 6.08 15.49 4.46
CA ASN A 115 6.97 16.46 5.08
C ASN A 115 8.41 15.91 5.07
N PRO A 116 9.44 16.73 4.78
CA PRO A 116 10.85 16.33 4.95
C PRO A 116 11.21 15.76 6.33
N GLU A 117 10.39 15.98 7.36
CA GLU A 117 10.57 15.44 8.72
C GLU A 117 9.77 14.14 9.01
N GLY A 118 9.02 13.61 8.04
CA GLY A 118 8.33 12.32 8.16
C GLY A 118 6.89 12.35 8.70
N ASN A 119 6.32 13.53 8.95
CA ASN A 119 4.91 13.69 9.31
C ASN A 119 4.18 14.52 8.26
N GLY A 120 3.43 13.87 7.37
CA GLY A 120 2.73 14.54 6.27
C GLY A 120 1.97 15.77 6.77
N LYS A 121 2.24 16.95 6.21
CA LYS A 121 1.54 18.15 6.67
C LYS A 121 0.07 18.02 6.31
N HIS A 122 -0.77 18.28 7.30
CA HIS A 122 -2.17 18.60 7.08
C HIS A 122 -2.28 20.09 6.73
N ASP A 123 -2.63 20.36 5.49
CA ASP A 123 -3.29 21.60 5.07
C ASP A 123 -4.59 21.80 5.86
#